data_AF-A0A249L3N8-F1
#
_entry.id   AF-A0A249L3N8-F1
#
_cell.length_a   1.000
_cell.length_b   1.000
_cell.length_c   1.000
_cell.angle_alpha   90.00
_cell.angle_beta   90.00
_cell.angle_gamma   90.00
#
_symmetry.space_group_name_H-M   'P 1'
#
loop_
_entity.id
_entity.type
_entity.pdbx_description
1 polymer ?
#
loop_
_entity_poly.entity_id
_entity_poly.type
_entity_poly.pdbx_seq_one_letter_code
_entity_poly.pdbx_strand_id
1 'polypeptide(L)'
;MDYAQNRRRLIRLIRIYPLIALAVLALAYLLGGFSNRENPIISQDVVITALYLFVGVVPLMFIIGFIAVGKASDKAGLKNNMHSKLNYNQAFDLPSEVMHGYKLALITARPPSLTGLTGDAYLSDASAKCTINKEHVPPVADCECGFYAYSDLIEAKFERSINPGAFLLDVDLYGVGFKYARGYRAETQVVNELITPSRCQFCRILPAKVFVTTYKLGYDDISWWQWHIRCVICSSSFKDKDKLSIDQMSASLKLLIS
;
A
#
# COMPACT_ATOMS: atom_id res chain seq x y z
N MET A 1 16.67 -7.71 18.45
CA MET A 1 16.69 -6.52 17.56
C MET A 1 15.36 -6.46 16.84
N ASP A 2 14.63 -5.35 16.92
CA ASP A 2 13.29 -5.21 16.35
C ASP A 2 13.34 -5.19 14.81
N TYR A 3 12.77 -6.22 14.21
CA TYR A 3 12.68 -6.40 12.77
C TYR A 3 12.00 -5.21 12.08
N ALA A 4 10.91 -4.72 12.69
CA ALA A 4 10.14 -3.60 12.15
C ALA A 4 10.98 -2.32 12.14
N GLN A 5 11.81 -2.12 13.17
CA GLN A 5 12.72 -0.97 13.27
C GLN A 5 13.80 -0.98 12.17
N ASN A 6 14.41 -2.14 11.89
CA ASN A 6 15.43 -2.27 10.85
C ASN A 6 14.87 -2.09 9.44
N ARG A 7 13.68 -2.65 9.18
CA ARG A 7 12.96 -2.45 7.92
C ARG A 7 12.61 -0.97 7.70
N ARG A 8 12.10 -0.28 8.73
CA ARG A 8 11.81 1.17 8.70
C ARG A 8 13.06 2.01 8.42
N ARG A 9 14.21 1.65 8.99
CA ARG A 9 15.50 2.34 8.72
C ARG A 9 15.94 2.17 7.26
N LEU A 10 15.85 0.96 6.71
CA LEU A 10 16.22 0.68 5.32
C LEU A 10 15.37 1.52 4.34
N ILE A 11 14.06 1.61 4.59
CA ILE A 11 13.14 2.41 3.76
C ILE A 11 13.46 3.91 3.81
N ARG A 12 13.80 4.45 5.00
CA ARG A 12 14.22 5.85 5.11
C ARG A 12 15.48 6.13 4.28
N LEU A 13 16.45 5.24 4.34
CA LEU A 13 17.70 5.37 3.58
C LEU A 13 17.44 5.37 2.06
N ILE A 14 16.52 4.53 1.58
CA ILE A 14 16.15 4.47 0.15
C ILE A 14 15.45 5.75 -0.29
N ARG A 15 14.60 6.34 0.55
CA ARG A 15 13.95 7.63 0.21
C ARG A 15 14.95 8.78 0.10
N ILE A 16 16.07 8.70 0.81
CA ILE A 16 17.13 9.71 0.80
C ILE A 16 18.15 9.43 -0.32
N TYR A 17 18.25 8.19 -0.80
CA TYR A 17 19.20 7.78 -1.84
C TYR A 17 19.18 8.65 -3.11
N PRO A 18 18.03 9.05 -3.68
CA PRO A 18 18.02 9.95 -4.85
C PRO A 18 18.72 11.28 -4.59
N LEU A 19 18.58 11.84 -3.38
CA LEU A 19 19.25 13.08 -2.99
C LEU A 19 20.76 12.87 -2.86
N ILE A 20 21.18 11.75 -2.28
CA ILE A 20 22.60 11.39 -2.17
C ILE A 20 23.21 11.17 -3.57
N ALA A 21 22.51 10.47 -4.45
CA ALA A 21 22.96 10.22 -5.81
C ALA A 21 23.12 11.52 -6.60
N LEU A 22 22.17 12.45 -6.50
CA LEU A 22 22.28 13.78 -7.11
C LEU A 22 23.45 14.59 -6.53
N ALA A 23 23.68 14.53 -5.22
CA ALA A 23 24.81 15.20 -4.59
C ALA A 23 26.15 14.62 -5.06
N VAL A 24 26.27 13.29 -5.15
CA VAL A 24 27.46 12.62 -5.68
C VAL A 24 27.70 12.97 -7.16
N LEU A 25 26.63 13.03 -7.96
CA LEU A 25 26.71 13.42 -9.37
C LEU A 25 27.20 14.87 -9.52
N ALA A 26 26.66 15.80 -8.71
CA ALA A 26 27.09 17.19 -8.69
C ALA A 26 28.57 17.32 -8.28
N LEU A 27 29.01 16.53 -7.32
CA LEU A 27 30.40 16.52 -6.84
C LEU A 27 31.36 15.95 -7.90
N ALA A 28 30.96 14.89 -8.60
CA ALA A 28 31.70 14.34 -9.75
C ALA A 28 31.83 15.36 -10.89
N TYR A 29 30.78 16.16 -11.14
CA TYR A 29 30.81 17.26 -12.10
C TYR A 29 31.79 18.36 -11.70
N LEU A 30 31.77 18.81 -10.44
CA LEU A 30 32.68 19.85 -9.94
C LEU A 30 34.16 19.42 -9.95
N LEU A 31 34.42 18.13 -9.73
CA LEU A 31 35.76 17.55 -9.81
C LEU A 31 36.27 17.38 -11.25
N GLY A 32 35.46 17.72 -12.25
CA GLY A 32 35.85 17.65 -13.66
C GLY A 32 35.74 16.26 -14.27
N GLY A 33 34.97 15.34 -13.67
CA GLY A 33 34.75 13.99 -14.21
C GLY A 33 34.12 13.96 -15.62
N PHE A 34 33.56 15.08 -16.07
CA PHE A 34 32.96 15.25 -17.40
C PHE A 34 33.65 16.33 -18.25
N SER A 35 34.86 16.77 -17.88
CA SER A 35 35.60 17.82 -18.60
C SER A 35 37.03 17.39 -18.91
N ASN A 36 37.47 17.58 -20.16
CA ASN A 36 38.87 17.38 -20.56
C ASN A 36 39.73 18.56 -20.07
N ARG A 37 40.16 18.53 -18.81
CA ARG A 37 41.14 19.49 -18.28
C ARG A 37 42.55 18.96 -18.49
N GLU A 38 43.47 19.82 -18.92
CA GLU A 38 44.86 19.45 -19.21
C GLU A 38 45.66 19.09 -17.93
N ASN A 39 45.26 19.57 -16.75
CA ASN A 39 45.89 19.28 -15.45
C ASN A 39 44.86 19.19 -14.30
N PRO A 40 44.10 18.10 -14.19
CA PRO A 40 43.12 17.93 -13.12
C PRO A 40 43.79 17.44 -11.84
N ILE A 41 43.27 17.88 -10.68
CA ILE A 41 43.72 17.44 -9.34
C ILE A 41 43.44 15.95 -9.11
N ILE A 42 42.36 15.43 -9.71
CA ILE A 42 41.96 14.02 -9.69
C ILE A 42 41.74 13.60 -11.15
N SER A 43 42.33 12.47 -11.56
CA SER A 43 42.16 12.00 -12.93
C SER A 43 40.70 11.67 -13.24
N GLN A 44 40.27 11.99 -14.46
CA GLN A 44 38.90 11.77 -14.92
C GLN A 44 38.48 10.30 -14.79
N ASP A 45 39.37 9.38 -15.12
CA ASP A 45 39.14 7.94 -15.02
C ASP A 45 38.81 7.49 -13.59
N VAL A 46 39.46 8.09 -12.58
CA VAL A 46 39.19 7.78 -11.17
C VAL A 46 37.79 8.25 -10.77
N VAL A 47 37.38 9.45 -11.19
CA VAL A 47 36.05 10.00 -10.90
C VAL A 47 34.95 9.17 -11.56
N ILE A 48 35.13 8.82 -12.85
CA ILE A 48 34.17 8.01 -13.60
C ILE A 48 34.08 6.59 -13.03
N THR A 49 35.21 5.97 -12.72
CA THR A 49 35.25 4.63 -12.11
C THR A 49 34.53 4.61 -10.76
N ALA A 50 34.77 5.60 -9.90
CA ALA A 50 34.09 5.72 -8.61
C ALA A 50 32.57 5.91 -8.77
N LEU A 51 32.12 6.68 -9.77
CA LEU A 51 30.70 6.88 -10.07
C LEU A 51 30.03 5.56 -10.51
N TYR A 52 30.68 4.80 -11.40
CA TYR A 52 30.17 3.49 -11.82
C TYR A 52 30.09 2.51 -10.67
N LEU A 53 31.11 2.49 -9.80
CA LEU A 53 31.14 1.64 -8.62
C LEU A 53 30.00 2.02 -7.65
N PHE A 54 29.73 3.31 -7.45
CA PHE A 54 28.62 3.79 -6.64
C PHE A 54 27.25 3.39 -7.22
N VAL A 55 27.03 3.58 -8.53
CA VAL A 55 25.76 3.24 -9.19
C VAL A 55 25.54 1.73 -9.26
N GLY A 56 26.59 0.91 -9.35
CA GLY A 56 26.48 -0.55 -9.36
C GLY A 56 26.30 -1.15 -7.96
N VAL A 57 27.17 -0.78 -7.02
CA VAL A 57 27.24 -1.45 -5.71
C VAL A 57 26.12 -1.02 -4.78
N VAL A 58 25.76 0.27 -4.75
CA VAL A 58 24.79 0.76 -3.76
C VAL A 58 23.39 0.18 -3.96
N PRO A 59 22.82 0.13 -5.18
CA PRO A 59 21.54 -0.55 -5.42
C PRO A 59 21.60 -2.04 -5.06
N LEU A 60 22.70 -2.73 -5.39
CA LEU A 60 22.89 -4.14 -5.05
C LEU A 60 22.83 -4.37 -3.54
N MET A 61 23.49 -3.51 -2.75
CA MET A 61 23.45 -3.56 -1.29
C MET A 61 22.05 -3.33 -0.73
N PHE A 62 21.24 -2.45 -1.34
CA PHE A 62 19.84 -2.28 -0.95
C PHE A 62 19.00 -3.52 -1.26
N ILE A 63 19.20 -4.15 -2.42
CA ILE A 63 18.51 -5.40 -2.79
C ILE A 63 18.85 -6.52 -1.79
N ILE A 64 20.14 -6.71 -1.49
CA ILE A 64 20.60 -7.71 -0.51
C ILE A 64 20.01 -7.40 0.87
N GLY A 65 20.00 -6.12 1.28
CA GLY A 65 19.40 -5.68 2.53
C GLY A 65 17.90 -6.02 2.62
N PHE A 66 17.15 -5.81 1.55
CA PHE A 66 15.73 -6.20 1.50
C PHE A 66 15.53 -7.69 1.52
N ILE A 67 16.35 -8.48 0.82
CA ILE A 67 16.25 -9.94 0.84
C ILE A 67 16.56 -10.48 2.24
N ALA A 68 17.60 -9.96 2.90
CA ALA A 68 17.96 -10.37 4.27
C ALA A 68 16.87 -10.02 5.28
N VAL A 69 16.29 -8.82 5.17
CA VAL A 69 15.14 -8.38 5.98
C VAL A 69 13.89 -9.20 5.61
N GLY A 70 13.64 -9.51 4.35
CA GLY A 70 12.54 -10.40 3.93
C GLY A 70 12.66 -11.79 4.56
N LYS A 71 13.79 -12.46 4.37
CA LYS A 71 14.07 -13.79 4.94
C LYS A 71 14.02 -13.81 6.47
N ALA A 72 14.46 -12.74 7.14
CA ALA A 72 14.37 -12.63 8.59
C ALA A 72 12.92 -12.49 9.09
N SER A 73 12.06 -11.78 8.34
CA SER A 73 10.61 -11.74 8.58
C SER A 73 9.98 -13.10 8.40
N ASP A 74 10.27 -13.77 7.28
CA ASP A 74 9.68 -15.07 6.98
C ASP A 74 10.08 -16.09 8.05
N LYS A 75 11.35 -16.06 8.50
CA LYS A 75 11.84 -16.92 9.58
C LYS A 75 11.23 -16.56 10.94
N ALA A 76 10.99 -15.28 11.23
CA ALA A 76 10.28 -14.86 12.44
C ALA A 76 8.79 -15.24 12.40
N GLY A 77 8.14 -15.15 11.23
CA GLY A 77 6.79 -15.63 10.98
C GLY A 77 6.68 -17.14 11.18
N LEU A 78 7.63 -17.91 10.63
CA LEU A 78 7.71 -19.37 10.82
C LEU A 78 7.97 -19.76 12.29
N LYS A 79 8.81 -19.00 13.01
CA LYS A 79 9.10 -19.26 14.43
C LYS A 79 7.93 -18.88 15.34
N ASN A 80 7.17 -17.84 14.98
CA ASN A 80 5.90 -17.51 15.64
C ASN A 80 4.82 -18.56 15.35
N ASN A 81 4.74 -19.09 14.12
CA ASN A 81 3.84 -20.20 13.78
C ASN A 81 4.12 -21.48 14.60
N MET A 82 5.37 -21.68 15.03
CA MET A 82 5.77 -22.84 15.83
C MET A 82 5.43 -22.68 17.33
N HIS A 83 5.20 -21.45 17.81
CA HIS A 83 4.78 -21.17 19.20
C HIS A 83 3.33 -20.72 19.34
N SER A 84 2.68 -20.25 18.28
CA SER A 84 1.23 -20.16 18.21
C SER A 84 0.70 -21.50 17.73
N LYS A 85 0.57 -22.47 18.64
CA LYS A 85 -0.49 -23.47 18.47
C LYS A 85 -1.78 -22.66 18.35
N LEU A 86 -2.21 -22.44 17.11
CA LEU A 86 -3.52 -21.91 16.78
C LEU A 86 -4.52 -22.71 17.61
N ASN A 87 -5.22 -22.05 18.52
CA ASN A 87 -6.23 -22.69 19.34
C ASN A 87 -7.49 -22.82 18.48
N TYR A 88 -7.49 -23.85 17.63
CA TYR A 88 -8.55 -24.15 16.65
C TYR A 88 -9.88 -24.60 17.29
N ASN A 89 -9.95 -24.70 18.62
CA ASN A 89 -11.11 -25.26 19.33
C ASN A 89 -12.15 -24.22 19.75
N GLN A 90 -11.94 -22.93 19.48
CA GLN A 90 -12.92 -21.90 19.76
C GLN A 90 -12.99 -20.92 18.59
N ALA A 91 -13.83 -21.23 17.60
CA ALA A 91 -14.56 -20.17 16.93
C ALA A 91 -15.30 -19.43 18.05
N PHE A 92 -14.84 -18.24 18.40
CA PHE A 92 -15.44 -17.49 19.49
C PHE A 92 -16.84 -17.04 19.04
N ASP A 93 -17.84 -17.24 19.90
CA ASP A 93 -19.07 -16.46 19.81
C ASP A 93 -18.73 -15.01 20.15
N LEU A 94 -19.25 -14.09 19.34
CA LEU A 94 -18.75 -12.72 19.20
C LEU A 94 -19.31 -11.62 20.12
N PRO A 95 -20.03 -11.82 21.24
CA PRO A 95 -20.56 -10.65 21.92
C PRO A 95 -19.51 -9.82 22.69
N SER A 96 -18.20 -10.13 22.67
CA SER A 96 -17.23 -9.45 23.55
C SER A 96 -15.98 -8.80 22.94
N GLU A 97 -15.55 -9.08 21.70
CA GLU A 97 -14.35 -8.45 21.12
C GLU A 97 -14.72 -7.59 19.90
N VAL A 98 -14.62 -6.26 20.05
CA VAL A 98 -14.80 -5.31 18.94
C VAL A 98 -13.59 -5.43 18.02
N MET A 99 -13.76 -6.10 16.86
CA MET A 99 -12.70 -6.25 15.85
C MET A 99 -12.64 -5.02 14.94
N HIS A 100 -12.24 -3.91 15.52
CA HIS A 100 -11.97 -2.67 14.80
C HIS A 100 -10.60 -2.73 14.10
N GLY A 101 -10.51 -2.18 12.90
CA GLY A 101 -9.24 -2.10 12.19
C GLY A 101 -9.28 -1.27 10.92
N TYR A 102 -8.23 -1.42 10.11
CA TYR A 102 -8.02 -0.63 8.91
C TYR A 102 -7.85 -1.52 7.68
N LYS A 103 -8.63 -1.25 6.64
CA LYS A 103 -8.64 -2.04 5.39
C LYS A 103 -8.20 -1.21 4.20
N LEU A 104 -7.61 -1.86 3.20
CA LEU A 104 -7.30 -1.23 1.92
C LEU A 104 -8.37 -1.58 0.89
N ALA A 105 -8.78 -0.59 0.11
CA ALA A 105 -9.73 -0.76 -0.98
C ALA A 105 -9.33 0.09 -2.19
N LEU A 106 -9.64 -0.41 -3.38
CA LEU A 106 -9.73 0.42 -4.57
C LEU A 106 -11.17 0.96 -4.66
N ILE A 107 -11.33 2.13 -5.26
CA ILE A 107 -12.64 2.58 -5.73
C ILE A 107 -12.63 2.40 -7.24
N THR A 108 -13.54 1.58 -7.76
CA THR A 108 -13.60 1.25 -9.19
C THR A 108 -14.99 1.52 -9.78
N ALA A 109 -15.15 1.23 -11.07
CA ALA A 109 -16.40 1.30 -11.82
C ALA A 109 -17.04 2.71 -11.93
N ARG A 110 -18.15 2.77 -12.67
CA ARG A 110 -19.01 3.95 -12.83
C ARG A 110 -20.46 3.44 -12.88
N PRO A 111 -21.28 3.61 -11.82
CA PRO A 111 -21.02 4.35 -10.58
C PRO A 111 -19.90 3.76 -9.70
N PRO A 112 -19.28 4.56 -8.81
CA PRO A 112 -18.18 4.11 -7.95
C PRO A 112 -18.59 2.97 -7.01
N SER A 113 -17.71 1.96 -6.85
CA SER A 113 -17.87 0.88 -5.88
C SER A 113 -16.56 0.55 -5.17
N LEU A 114 -16.65 -0.01 -3.96
CA LEU A 114 -15.47 -0.51 -3.25
C LEU A 114 -15.04 -1.85 -3.84
N THR A 115 -13.73 -2.03 -3.99
CA THR A 115 -13.14 -3.24 -4.55
C THR A 115 -11.93 -3.65 -3.73
N GLY A 116 -11.82 -4.94 -3.41
CA GLY A 116 -10.66 -5.49 -2.72
C GLY A 116 -9.42 -5.38 -3.58
N LEU A 117 -8.23 -5.48 -2.97
CA LEU A 117 -6.98 -5.54 -3.73
C LEU A 117 -6.91 -6.79 -4.62
N THR A 118 -7.68 -7.83 -4.29
CA THR A 118 -7.85 -9.07 -5.05
C THR A 118 -8.90 -8.98 -6.16
N GLY A 119 -9.63 -7.87 -6.28
CA GLY A 119 -10.58 -7.62 -7.38
C GLY A 119 -12.06 -7.79 -7.03
N ASP A 120 -12.41 -8.30 -5.85
CA ASP A 120 -13.82 -8.49 -5.48
C ASP A 120 -14.50 -7.18 -5.10
N ALA A 121 -15.62 -6.86 -5.76
CA ALA A 121 -16.45 -5.72 -5.41
C ALA A 121 -17.36 -6.01 -4.21
N TYR A 122 -17.52 -5.03 -3.32
CA TYR A 122 -18.36 -5.15 -2.13
C TYR A 122 -18.98 -3.81 -1.73
N LEU A 123 -19.99 -3.88 -0.86
CA LEU A 123 -20.65 -2.73 -0.26
C LEU A 123 -19.97 -2.31 1.05
N SER A 124 -20.24 -1.10 1.53
CA SER A 124 -19.73 -0.59 2.81
C SER A 124 -20.18 -1.45 3.99
N ASP A 125 -21.40 -1.97 3.94
CA ASP A 125 -21.92 -3.00 4.84
C ASP A 125 -22.15 -4.28 4.02
N ALA A 126 -21.41 -5.35 4.34
CA ALA A 126 -21.43 -6.56 3.55
C ALA A 126 -21.00 -7.80 4.35
N SER A 127 -21.46 -8.95 3.86
CA SER A 127 -20.93 -10.28 4.21
C SER A 127 -20.03 -10.79 3.08
N ALA A 128 -18.92 -11.42 3.46
CA ALA A 128 -17.97 -12.00 2.54
C ALA A 128 -18.58 -13.21 1.85
N LYS A 129 -18.16 -13.44 0.60
CA LYS A 129 -18.52 -14.61 -0.19
C LYS A 129 -17.26 -15.25 -0.71
N CYS A 130 -17.21 -16.57 -0.71
CA CYS A 130 -16.10 -17.29 -1.32
C CYS A 130 -16.39 -17.58 -2.79
N THR A 131 -15.45 -17.23 -3.65
CA THR A 131 -15.52 -17.50 -5.10
C THR A 131 -15.15 -18.95 -5.43
N ILE A 132 -14.33 -19.59 -4.58
CA ILE A 132 -13.84 -20.97 -4.76
C ILE A 132 -14.90 -21.99 -4.32
N ASN A 133 -15.49 -21.81 -3.13
CA ASN A 133 -16.50 -22.71 -2.59
C ASN A 133 -17.71 -21.92 -2.07
N LYS A 134 -18.85 -22.05 -2.74
CA LYS A 134 -20.07 -21.32 -2.37
C LYS A 134 -20.81 -21.90 -1.15
N GLU A 135 -20.44 -23.09 -0.70
CA GLU A 135 -21.15 -23.81 0.37
C GLU A 135 -20.67 -23.43 1.77
N HIS A 136 -19.43 -22.95 1.91
CA HIS A 136 -18.91 -22.57 3.21
C HIS A 136 -19.14 -21.08 3.53
N VAL A 137 -19.36 -20.78 4.80
CA VAL A 137 -19.50 -19.40 5.30
C VAL A 137 -18.09 -18.86 5.58
N PRO A 138 -17.64 -17.80 4.89
CA PRO A 138 -16.35 -17.18 5.18
C PRO A 138 -16.30 -16.57 6.59
N PRO A 139 -15.14 -16.50 7.25
CA PRO A 139 -13.84 -17.00 6.82
C PRO A 139 -13.64 -18.47 7.19
N VAL A 140 -12.80 -19.17 6.43
CA VAL A 140 -12.37 -20.56 6.72
C VAL A 140 -10.85 -20.64 6.78
N ALA A 141 -10.29 -21.43 7.70
CA ALA A 141 -8.85 -21.44 8.00
C ALA A 141 -7.96 -21.69 6.76
N ASP A 142 -8.38 -22.58 5.86
CA ASP A 142 -7.65 -22.95 4.64
C ASP A 142 -8.14 -22.19 3.39
N CYS A 143 -8.82 -21.06 3.58
CA CYS A 143 -9.31 -20.23 2.49
C CYS A 143 -8.99 -18.75 2.74
N GLU A 144 -8.72 -18.02 1.66
CA GLU A 144 -8.50 -16.58 1.73
C GLU A 144 -9.81 -15.76 1.75
N CYS A 145 -10.96 -16.43 1.82
CA CYS A 145 -12.26 -15.79 1.90
C CYS A 145 -12.47 -15.06 3.25
N GLY A 146 -13.21 -13.95 3.22
CA GLY A 146 -13.45 -13.11 4.39
C GLY A 146 -12.90 -11.70 4.21
N PHE A 147 -13.37 -10.77 5.05
CA PHE A 147 -12.85 -9.42 5.07
C PHE A 147 -11.65 -9.33 5.99
N TYR A 148 -10.50 -8.92 5.45
CA TYR A 148 -9.29 -8.70 6.21
C TYR A 148 -9.11 -7.22 6.56
N ALA A 149 -8.76 -6.94 7.81
CA ALA A 149 -8.39 -5.61 8.28
C ALA A 149 -7.13 -5.69 9.15
N TYR A 150 -6.23 -4.72 9.01
CA TYR A 150 -5.07 -4.55 9.88
C TYR A 150 -5.52 -4.01 11.24
N SER A 151 -4.96 -4.54 12.32
CA SER A 151 -5.26 -4.03 13.68
C SER A 151 -4.53 -2.72 13.99
N ASP A 152 -3.47 -2.39 13.25
CA ASP A 152 -2.65 -1.19 13.45
C ASP A 152 -2.68 -0.23 12.24
N LEU A 153 -2.91 1.05 12.53
CA LEU A 153 -2.99 2.11 11.52
C LEU A 153 -1.66 2.34 10.79
N ILE A 154 -0.53 2.22 11.50
CA ILE A 154 0.79 2.48 10.92
C ILE A 154 1.11 1.40 9.89
N GLU A 155 0.79 0.15 10.22
CA GLU A 155 0.91 -0.99 9.33
C GLU A 155 0.01 -0.85 8.09
N ALA A 156 -1.26 -0.49 8.27
CA ALA A 156 -2.17 -0.28 7.14
C ALA A 156 -1.72 0.89 6.23
N LYS A 157 -1.23 1.98 6.82
CA LYS A 157 -0.62 3.10 6.06
C LYS A 157 0.63 2.68 5.30
N PHE A 158 1.41 1.76 5.86
CA PHE A 158 2.57 1.18 5.17
C PHE A 158 2.12 0.33 3.97
N GLU A 159 1.16 -0.57 4.16
CA GLU A 159 0.61 -1.38 3.07
C GLU A 159 0.04 -0.51 1.94
N ARG A 160 -0.61 0.61 2.30
CA ARG A 160 -1.12 1.56 1.30
C ARG A 160 0.00 2.20 0.49
N SER A 161 1.18 2.36 1.07
CA SER A 161 2.32 2.97 0.36
C SER A 161 2.89 2.08 -0.73
N ILE A 162 2.68 0.75 -0.63
CA ILE A 162 3.08 -0.23 -1.66
C ILE A 162 1.96 -0.55 -2.65
N ASN A 163 0.72 -0.08 -2.40
CA ASN A 163 -0.43 -0.23 -3.28
C ASN A 163 -0.94 1.14 -3.79
N PRO A 164 -0.31 1.73 -4.84
CA PRO A 164 -0.67 3.05 -5.35
C PRO A 164 -2.12 3.11 -5.84
N GLY A 165 -2.88 4.08 -5.32
CA GLY A 165 -4.28 4.27 -5.68
C GLY A 165 -5.27 3.51 -4.81
N ALA A 166 -4.79 2.71 -3.85
CA ALA A 166 -5.61 2.20 -2.77
C ALA A 166 -5.94 3.32 -1.76
N PHE A 167 -7.17 3.26 -1.27
CA PHE A 167 -7.69 4.06 -0.17
C PHE A 167 -7.64 3.25 1.11
N LEU A 168 -7.58 3.97 2.23
CA LEU A 168 -7.63 3.38 3.55
C LEU A 168 -9.06 3.52 4.07
N LEU A 169 -9.58 2.45 4.62
CA LEU A 169 -10.90 2.38 5.24
C LEU A 169 -10.72 2.10 6.72
N ASP A 170 -11.50 2.78 7.54
CA ASP A 170 -11.78 2.41 8.92
C ASP A 170 -12.98 1.45 8.91
N VAL A 171 -12.82 0.29 9.54
CA VAL A 171 -13.82 -0.77 9.50
C VAL A 171 -14.00 -1.43 10.86
N ASP A 172 -15.23 -1.82 11.14
CA ASP A 172 -15.56 -2.77 12.18
C ASP A 172 -15.92 -4.11 11.55
N LEU A 173 -15.41 -5.18 12.13
CA LEU A 173 -15.62 -6.55 11.68
C LEU A 173 -16.49 -7.31 12.67
N TYR A 174 -17.43 -8.10 12.14
CA TYR A 174 -18.41 -8.85 12.93
C TYR A 174 -18.61 -10.27 12.36
N GLY A 175 -19.36 -11.09 13.10
CA GLY A 175 -19.59 -12.49 12.75
C GLY A 175 -18.31 -13.31 12.90
N VAL A 176 -18.31 -14.55 12.40
CA VAL A 176 -17.20 -15.47 12.65
C VAL A 176 -15.88 -14.87 12.17
N GLY A 177 -14.83 -14.94 12.99
CA GLY A 177 -13.55 -14.31 12.66
C GLY A 177 -12.32 -14.98 13.24
N PHE A 178 -11.18 -14.72 12.60
CA PHE A 178 -9.86 -15.17 13.00
C PHE A 178 -8.97 -13.97 13.31
N LYS A 179 -8.18 -14.10 14.38
CA LYS A 179 -7.13 -13.15 14.74
C LYS A 179 -5.79 -13.64 14.19
N TYR A 180 -5.12 -12.77 13.44
CA TYR A 180 -3.79 -12.99 12.90
C TYR A 180 -2.79 -12.03 13.56
N ALA A 181 -1.50 -12.29 13.38
CA ALA A 181 -0.44 -11.46 13.94
C ALA A 181 -0.51 -9.98 13.52
N ARG A 182 -1.07 -9.69 12.34
CA ARG A 182 -1.14 -8.35 11.72
C ARG A 182 -2.54 -7.74 11.71
N GLY A 183 -3.56 -8.46 12.17
CA GLY A 183 -4.94 -8.00 12.05
C GLY A 183 -5.98 -9.09 12.21
N TYR A 184 -7.15 -8.86 11.64
CA TYR A 184 -8.34 -9.68 11.78
C TYR A 184 -8.87 -10.09 10.41
N ARG A 185 -9.54 -11.25 10.35
CA ARG A 185 -10.36 -11.64 9.22
C ARG A 185 -11.74 -12.03 9.74
N ALA A 186 -12.81 -11.52 9.15
CA ALA A 186 -14.16 -11.82 9.60
C ALA A 186 -15.13 -12.04 8.44
N GLU A 187 -16.30 -12.57 8.80
CA GLU A 187 -17.41 -12.87 7.90
C GLU A 187 -18.04 -11.59 7.35
N THR A 188 -18.24 -10.61 8.23
CA THR A 188 -18.95 -9.37 7.90
C THR A 188 -18.12 -8.16 8.26
N GLN A 189 -18.38 -7.06 7.55
CA GLN A 189 -17.76 -5.77 7.81
C GLN A 189 -18.81 -4.66 7.77
N VAL A 190 -18.55 -3.60 8.53
CA VAL A 190 -19.13 -2.29 8.33
C VAL A 190 -17.99 -1.30 8.16
N VAL A 191 -18.00 -0.57 7.06
CA VAL A 191 -17.04 0.51 6.82
C VAL A 191 -17.57 1.79 7.48
N ASN A 192 -16.78 2.33 8.40
CA ASN A 192 -17.13 3.55 9.14
C ASN A 192 -16.77 4.79 8.34
N GLU A 193 -15.54 4.84 7.82
CA GLU A 193 -15.05 5.96 7.03
C GLU A 193 -14.01 5.57 5.99
N LEU A 194 -13.93 6.36 4.93
CA LEU A 194 -12.82 6.34 3.99
C LEU A 194 -11.88 7.50 4.33
N ILE A 195 -10.66 7.13 4.72
CA ILE A 195 -9.61 8.07 5.12
C ILE A 195 -8.87 8.51 3.85
N THR A 196 -9.10 9.75 3.43
CA THR A 196 -8.42 10.32 2.29
C THR A 196 -6.96 10.65 2.61
N PRO A 197 -6.05 10.53 1.64
CA PRO A 197 -4.73 11.11 1.79
C PRO A 197 -4.82 12.64 1.80
N SER A 198 -4.15 13.29 2.75
CA SER A 198 -4.10 14.75 2.82
C SER A 198 -3.50 15.43 1.57
N ARG A 199 -2.71 14.68 0.79
CA ARG A 199 -2.06 15.16 -0.44
C ARG A 199 -2.52 14.36 -1.65
N CYS A 200 -2.57 15.06 -2.78
CA CYS A 200 -2.88 14.53 -4.11
C CYS A 200 -2.12 13.23 -4.39
N GLN A 201 -2.83 12.19 -4.83
CA GLN A 201 -2.20 10.89 -5.14
C GLN A 201 -1.26 10.96 -6.35
N PHE A 202 -1.40 11.97 -7.21
CA PHE A 202 -0.56 12.19 -8.37
C PHE A 202 0.70 13.00 -8.02
N CYS A 203 0.56 14.30 -7.71
CA CYS A 203 1.73 15.17 -7.47
C CYS A 203 2.32 15.07 -6.07
N ARG A 204 1.63 14.46 -5.10
CA ARG A 204 2.07 14.27 -3.69
C ARG A 204 2.41 15.56 -2.92
N ILE A 205 2.08 16.73 -3.47
CA ILE A 205 2.41 18.05 -2.90
C ILE A 205 1.13 18.75 -2.44
N LEU A 206 0.20 18.99 -3.37
CA LEU A 206 -0.99 19.81 -3.14
C LEU A 206 -2.11 19.03 -2.44
N PRO A 207 -3.06 19.70 -1.76
CA PRO A 207 -4.17 19.05 -1.08
C PRO A 207 -5.04 18.19 -2.00
N ALA A 208 -5.42 17.01 -1.55
CA ALA A 208 -6.39 16.17 -2.27
C ALA A 208 -7.81 16.73 -2.07
N LYS A 209 -8.53 16.99 -3.16
CA LYS A 209 -9.83 17.68 -3.13
C LYS A 209 -10.88 17.12 -4.08
N VAL A 210 -10.47 16.49 -5.17
CA VAL A 210 -11.38 16.05 -6.24
C VAL A 210 -11.07 14.60 -6.58
N PHE A 211 -12.08 13.75 -6.56
CA PHE A 211 -11.98 12.41 -7.10
C PHE A 211 -12.05 12.48 -8.62
N VAL A 212 -11.14 11.78 -9.28
CA VAL A 212 -11.15 11.62 -10.74
C VAL A 212 -11.02 10.16 -11.08
N THR A 213 -11.61 9.77 -12.19
CA THR A 213 -11.56 8.39 -12.68
C THR A 213 -10.69 8.29 -13.92
N THR A 214 -9.83 7.28 -13.94
CA THR A 214 -8.96 6.94 -15.06
C THR A 214 -9.28 5.54 -15.53
N TYR A 215 -9.25 5.34 -16.84
CA TYR A 215 -9.34 4.02 -17.43
C TYR A 215 -7.98 3.34 -17.28
N LYS A 216 -7.93 2.19 -16.60
CA LYS A 216 -6.73 1.35 -16.59
C LYS A 216 -6.97 0.17 -17.53
N LEU A 217 -6.09 0.04 -18.51
CA LEU A 217 -5.94 -1.20 -19.26
C LEU A 217 -5.18 -2.18 -18.35
N GLY A 218 -5.85 -3.25 -17.94
CA GLY A 218 -5.19 -4.40 -17.34
C GLY A 218 -4.34 -5.12 -18.39
N TYR A 219 -3.36 -5.90 -17.94
CA TYR A 219 -2.66 -6.87 -18.79
C TYR A 219 -3.50 -8.13 -19.04
N ASP A 220 -4.56 -8.33 -18.25
CA ASP A 220 -5.60 -9.34 -18.43
C ASP A 220 -6.88 -8.69 -19.03
N ASP A 221 -7.85 -9.49 -19.47
CA ASP A 221 -9.13 -9.07 -20.10
C ASP A 221 -10.02 -8.13 -19.26
N ILE A 222 -9.59 -7.74 -18.07
CA ILE A 222 -10.33 -6.88 -17.16
C ILE A 222 -9.75 -5.47 -17.23
N SER A 223 -10.25 -4.69 -18.17
CA SER A 223 -10.09 -3.24 -18.16
C SER A 223 -11.12 -2.62 -17.22
N TRP A 224 -10.69 -1.72 -16.34
CA TRP A 224 -11.60 -1.10 -15.38
C TRP A 224 -11.33 0.38 -15.14
N TRP A 225 -12.41 1.10 -14.82
CA TRP A 225 -12.34 2.44 -14.29
C TRP A 225 -11.84 2.39 -12.86
N GLN A 226 -10.80 3.17 -12.54
CA GLN A 226 -10.31 3.34 -11.17
C GLN A 226 -10.38 4.81 -10.79
N TRP A 227 -10.92 5.09 -9.61
CA TRP A 227 -10.96 6.41 -9.02
C TRP A 227 -9.71 6.70 -8.20
N HIS A 228 -9.29 7.95 -8.26
CA HIS A 228 -8.13 8.51 -7.56
C HIS A 228 -8.50 9.88 -7.00
N ILE A 229 -7.91 10.28 -5.89
CA ILE A 229 -8.11 11.65 -5.37
C ILE A 229 -6.92 12.55 -5.74
N ARG A 230 -7.23 13.69 -6.35
CA ARG A 230 -6.26 14.66 -6.88
C ARG A 230 -6.51 16.06 -6.32
N CYS A 231 -5.51 16.92 -6.48
CA CYS A 231 -5.68 18.35 -6.28
C CYS A 231 -6.36 18.98 -7.50
N VAL A 232 -6.88 20.21 -7.32
CA VAL A 232 -7.60 20.97 -8.36
C VAL A 232 -6.76 21.15 -9.63
N ILE A 233 -5.45 21.36 -9.50
CA ILE A 233 -4.54 21.53 -10.63
C ILE A 233 -4.39 20.20 -11.40
N CYS A 234 -4.12 19.10 -10.70
CA CYS A 234 -3.92 17.79 -11.33
C CYS A 234 -5.22 17.14 -11.84
N SER A 235 -6.38 17.69 -11.48
CA SER A 235 -7.69 17.29 -12.02
C SER A 235 -8.20 18.21 -13.13
N SER A 236 -7.53 19.34 -13.41
CA SER A 236 -8.00 20.36 -14.36
C SER A 236 -8.31 19.81 -15.76
N SER A 237 -7.48 18.90 -16.27
CA SER A 237 -7.63 18.30 -17.60
C SER A 237 -8.71 17.21 -17.71
N PHE A 238 -9.32 16.80 -16.59
CA PHE A 238 -10.37 15.78 -16.60
C PHE A 238 -11.70 16.40 -17.04
N LYS A 239 -12.53 15.62 -17.74
CA LYS A 239 -13.91 16.01 -18.07
C LYS A 239 -14.75 15.98 -16.80
N ASP A 240 -15.80 16.80 -16.71
CA ASP A 240 -16.60 16.88 -15.49
C ASP A 240 -17.35 15.59 -15.16
N LYS A 241 -17.74 14.82 -16.19
CA LYS A 241 -18.28 13.45 -16.03
C LYS A 241 -17.30 12.44 -15.42
N ASP A 242 -16.01 12.78 -15.39
CA ASP A 242 -14.92 11.96 -14.85
C ASP A 242 -14.46 12.48 -13.49
N LYS A 243 -15.18 13.45 -12.90
CA LYS A 243 -14.89 14.08 -11.61
C LYS A 243 -16.04 13.87 -10.64
N LEU A 244 -15.70 13.71 -9.37
CA LEU A 244 -16.64 13.83 -8.25
C LEU A 244 -15.99 14.67 -7.15
N SER A 245 -16.79 15.54 -6.54
CA SER A 245 -16.45 16.14 -5.25
C SER A 245 -16.44 15.08 -4.14
N ILE A 246 -15.92 15.43 -2.97
CA ILE A 246 -15.92 14.55 -1.80
C ILE A 246 -17.36 14.17 -1.43
N ASP A 247 -18.28 15.13 -1.40
CA ASP A 247 -19.68 14.88 -1.03
C ASP A 247 -20.39 13.97 -2.04
N GLN A 248 -20.14 14.17 -3.34
CA GLN A 248 -20.71 13.30 -4.38
C GLN A 248 -20.16 11.87 -4.30
N MET A 249 -18.86 11.71 -4.00
CA MET A 249 -18.26 10.40 -3.80
C MET A 249 -18.82 9.73 -2.53
N SER A 250 -18.95 10.49 -1.44
CA SER A 250 -19.54 10.04 -0.17
C SER A 250 -20.97 9.54 -0.36
N ALA A 251 -21.80 10.30 -1.08
CA ALA A 251 -23.17 9.91 -1.43
C ALA A 251 -23.21 8.66 -2.33
N SER A 252 -22.30 8.55 -3.30
CA SER A 252 -22.23 7.40 -4.22
C SER A 252 -21.86 6.11 -3.50
N LEU A 253 -20.87 6.18 -2.59
CA LEU A 253 -20.40 5.03 -1.81
C LEU A 253 -21.26 4.77 -0.56
N LYS A 254 -22.17 5.68 -0.21
CA LYS A 254 -22.93 5.68 1.04
C LYS A 254 -22.00 5.55 2.26
N LEU A 255 -20.98 6.39 2.29
CA LEU A 255 -19.89 6.31 3.26
C LEU A 255 -19.40 7.69 3.68
N LEU A 256 -19.02 7.86 4.95
CA LEU A 256 -18.26 9.04 5.40
C LEU A 256 -16.90 9.09 4.71
N ILE A 257 -16.48 10.29 4.27
CA ILE A 257 -15.14 10.52 3.71
C ILE A 257 -14.47 11.63 4.53
N SER A 258 -13.29 11.33 5.10
CA SER A 258 -12.50 12.23 5.95
C SER A 258 -11.14 12.61 5.36
#